data_AF-A0A9E1JME3-F1
#
_entry.id   AF-A0A9E1JME3-F1
#
_cell.length_a   1.000
_cell.length_b   1.000
_cell.length_c   1.000
_cell.angle_alpha   90.00
_cell.angle_beta   90.00
_cell.angle_gamma   90.00
#
_symmetry.space_group_name_H-M   'P 1'
#
loop_
_entity.id
_entity.type
_entity.pdbx_description
1 polymer ?
#
loop_
_entity_poly.entity_id
_entity_poly.type
_entity_poly.pdbx_seq_one_letter_code
_entity_poly.pdbx_strand_id
1 'polypeptide(L)'
;MLKSEVGTRPFMSFYTSEISIKAVFGNYFALKYPKAWIISLEPEKTNFNILIKSSKKYKNICCLNKALGYTKKSLYKKSRSK
;
A
#
# COMPACT_ATOMS: atom_id res chain seq x y z
N MET A 1 -17.90 29.33 -19.07
CA MET A 1 -18.33 28.03 -19.64
C MET A 1 -17.34 26.96 -19.15
N LEU A 2 -17.65 26.30 -18.04
CA LEU A 2 -16.81 25.24 -17.45
C LEU A 2 -17.15 23.92 -18.14
N LYS A 3 -16.21 23.34 -18.90
CA LYS A 3 -16.30 21.96 -19.36
C LYS A 3 -15.88 21.05 -18.21
N SER A 4 -16.78 20.15 -17.82
CA SER A 4 -16.57 19.08 -16.87
C SER A 4 -15.64 18.02 -17.47
N GLU A 5 -14.42 17.88 -16.94
CA GLU A 5 -13.58 16.73 -17.22
C GLU A 5 -13.79 15.65 -16.15
N VAL A 6 -14.09 14.45 -16.63
CA VAL A 6 -14.39 13.24 -15.86
C VAL A 6 -13.16 12.88 -15.02
N GLY A 7 -13.29 13.01 -13.69
CA GLY A 7 -12.19 12.85 -12.75
C GLY A 7 -11.67 11.42 -12.61
N THR A 8 -10.70 11.04 -13.43
CA THR A 8 -9.83 9.90 -13.15
C THR A 8 -8.90 10.26 -12.00
N ARG A 9 -9.15 9.69 -10.81
CA ARG A 9 -8.25 9.84 -9.66
C ARG A 9 -6.90 9.19 -10.01
N PRO A 10 -5.75 9.88 -9.81
CA PRO A 10 -4.45 9.27 -10.06
C PRO A 10 -4.24 8.07 -9.12
N PHE A 11 -3.90 6.92 -9.71
CA PHE A 11 -3.60 5.68 -9.03
C PHE A 11 -2.09 5.54 -8.87
N MET A 12 -1.62 5.26 -7.65
CA MET A 12 -0.19 5.14 -7.34
C MET A 12 0.07 3.91 -6.45
N SER A 13 0.99 3.03 -6.86
CA SER A 13 1.36 1.80 -6.14
C SER A 13 2.86 1.76 -5.84
N PHE A 14 3.25 1.34 -4.62
CA PHE A 14 4.66 1.26 -4.19
C PHE A 14 5.02 -0.14 -3.68
N TYR A 15 6.24 -0.59 -3.98
CA TYR A 15 6.81 -1.88 -3.56
C TYR A 15 8.24 -1.68 -3.06
N THR A 16 8.54 -2.09 -1.82
CA THR A 16 9.93 -2.16 -1.33
C THR A 16 10.11 -3.36 -0.39
N SER A 17 11.36 -3.74 -0.10
CA SER A 17 11.72 -4.89 0.73
C SER A 17 11.97 -4.56 2.22
N GLU A 18 11.95 -3.28 2.63
CA GLU A 18 12.37 -2.87 3.99
C GLU A 18 11.28 -2.16 4.82
N ILE A 19 11.19 -2.54 6.10
CA ILE A 19 10.07 -2.27 7.03
C ILE A 19 9.97 -0.78 7.40
N SER A 20 11.08 -0.15 7.77
CA SER A 20 11.11 1.25 8.21
C SER A 20 10.88 2.24 7.07
N ILE A 21 11.15 1.83 5.84
CA ILE A 21 11.01 2.66 4.64
C ILE A 21 9.54 2.67 4.14
N LYS A 22 8.79 1.58 4.33
CA LYS A 22 7.41 1.40 3.83
C LYS A 22 6.38 2.36 4.45
N ALA A 23 6.43 2.54 5.76
CA ALA A 23 5.51 3.41 6.47
C ALA A 23 5.75 4.89 6.15
N VAL A 24 7.01 5.28 5.96
CA VAL A 24 7.40 6.66 5.67
C VAL A 24 6.88 7.09 4.29
N PHE A 25 7.02 6.23 3.27
CA PHE A 25 6.56 6.57 1.92
C PHE A 25 5.04 6.66 1.81
N GLY A 26 4.29 5.69 2.35
CA GLY A 26 2.82 5.74 2.30
C GLY A 26 2.26 7.02 2.93
N ASN A 27 2.82 7.41 4.07
CA ASN A 27 2.43 8.61 4.80
C ASN A 27 2.84 9.89 4.06
N TYR A 28 4.04 9.93 3.49
CA TYR A 28 4.51 11.06 2.67
C TYR A 28 3.58 11.31 1.49
N PHE A 29 3.23 10.26 0.74
CA PHE A 29 2.33 10.39 -0.42
C PHE A 29 0.90 10.76 -0.01
N ALA A 30 0.44 10.31 1.16
CA ALA A 30 -0.87 10.71 1.66
C ALA A 30 -0.97 12.20 1.96
N LEU A 31 0.11 12.80 2.48
CA LEU A 31 0.22 14.24 2.69
C LEU A 31 0.41 15.00 1.38
N LYS A 32 1.29 14.51 0.49
CA LYS A 32 1.61 15.17 -0.78
C LYS A 32 0.44 15.14 -1.76
N TYR A 33 -0.33 14.06 -1.76
CA TYR A 33 -1.45 13.85 -2.67
C TYR A 33 -2.73 13.53 -1.89
N PRO A 34 -3.31 14.50 -1.16
CA PRO A 34 -4.45 14.27 -0.27
C PRO A 34 -5.73 13.83 -1.00
N LYS A 35 -5.81 14.09 -2.32
CA LYS A 35 -6.93 13.66 -3.18
C LYS A 35 -6.69 12.32 -3.88
N ALA A 36 -5.45 11.81 -3.87
CA ALA A 36 -5.14 10.53 -4.47
C ALA A 36 -5.52 9.39 -3.53
N TRP A 37 -5.93 8.25 -4.11
CA TRP A 37 -6.13 7.03 -3.36
C TRP A 37 -4.85 6.19 -3.40
N ILE A 38 -4.32 5.86 -2.23
CA ILE A 38 -3.05 5.16 -2.09
C ILE A 38 -3.31 3.74 -1.66
N ILE A 39 -2.83 2.77 -2.43
CA ILE A 39 -2.88 1.35 -2.07
C ILE A 39 -1.47 0.92 -1.66
N SER A 40 -1.30 0.52 -0.41
CA SER A 40 -0.04 0.03 0.14
C SER A 40 -0.10 -1.49 0.30
N LEU A 41 0.84 -2.19 -0.33
CA LEU A 41 0.94 -3.65 -0.27
C LEU A 41 2.08 -4.07 0.67
N GLU A 42 1.80 -4.97 1.61
CA GLU A 42 2.81 -5.58 2.47
C GLU A 42 2.49 -7.06 2.71
N PRO A 43 3.26 -8.01 2.15
CA PRO A 43 2.95 -9.43 2.27
C PRO A 43 3.30 -10.05 3.63
N GLU A 44 4.31 -9.55 4.35
CA GLU A 44 4.69 -10.11 5.65
C GLU A 44 3.77 -9.56 6.75
N LYS A 45 3.24 -10.46 7.60
CA LYS A 45 2.13 -10.14 8.51
C LYS A 45 2.53 -9.14 9.60
N THR A 46 3.74 -9.24 10.14
CA THR A 46 4.25 -8.37 11.20
C THR A 46 4.40 -6.94 10.69
N ASN A 47 4.99 -6.78 9.51
CA ASN A 47 5.16 -5.52 8.80
C ASN A 47 3.81 -4.92 8.41
N PHE A 48 2.87 -5.74 7.95
CA PHE A 48 1.53 -5.29 7.62
C PHE A 48 0.81 -4.70 8.83
N ASN A 49 0.96 -5.30 10.01
CA ASN A 49 0.39 -4.76 11.24
C ASN A 49 1.02 -3.41 11.63
N ILE A 50 2.33 -3.23 11.42
CA ILE A 50 3.02 -1.95 11.62
C ILE A 50 2.51 -0.90 10.62
N LEU A 51 2.38 -1.27 9.34
CA LEU A 51 1.84 -0.43 8.28
C LEU A 51 0.45 0.11 8.66
N ILE A 52 -0.49 -0.77 9.06
CA ILE A 52 -1.84 -0.37 9.51
C ILE A 52 -1.77 0.64 10.64
N LYS A 53 -0.96 0.37 11.67
CA LYS A 53 -0.83 1.27 12.82
C LYS A 53 -0.34 2.66 12.40
N SER A 54 0.65 2.71 11.52
CA SER A 54 1.26 3.96 11.04
C SER A 54 0.34 4.76 10.09
N SER A 55 -0.50 4.07 9.32
CA SER A 55 -1.35 4.68 8.30
C SER A 55 -2.76 5.04 8.80
N LYS A 56 -3.15 4.58 10.00
CA LYS A 56 -4.51 4.72 10.58
C LYS A 56 -5.10 6.13 10.51
N LYS A 57 -4.26 7.18 10.59
CA LYS A 57 -4.71 8.58 10.57
C LYS A 57 -5.01 9.12 9.18
N TYR A 58 -4.60 8.44 8.11
CA TYR A 58 -4.77 8.88 6.73
C TYR A 58 -5.97 8.17 6.09
N LYS A 59 -7.01 8.94 5.76
CA LYS A 59 -8.26 8.41 5.17
C LYS A 59 -8.10 7.95 3.72
N ASN A 60 -7.03 8.38 3.05
CA ASN A 60 -6.76 8.09 1.64
C ASN A 60 -5.74 6.96 1.44
N ILE A 61 -5.38 6.22 2.49
CA ILE A 61 -4.53 5.02 2.41
C ILE A 61 -5.37 3.77 2.65
N CYS A 62 -5.26 2.79 1.74
CA CYS A 62 -5.75 1.43 1.90
C CYS A 62 -4.57 0.45 1.99
N CYS A 63 -4.53 -0.37 3.04
CA CYS A 63 -3.45 -1.33 3.24
C CYS A 63 -3.94 -2.74 2.89
N LEU A 64 -3.16 -3.49 2.11
CA LEU A 64 -3.48 -4.86 1.72
C LEU A 64 -2.31 -5.80 2.08
N ASN A 65 -2.61 -6.91 2.76
CA ASN A 65 -1.63 -7.95 3.08
C ASN A 65 -1.43 -8.89 1.89
N LYS A 66 -0.80 -8.36 0.82
CA LYS A 66 -0.59 -9.05 -0.46
C LYS A 66 0.77 -8.69 -1.04
N ALA A 67 1.30 -9.55 -1.91
CA ALA A 67 2.45 -9.24 -2.76
C ALA A 67 1.98 -8.90 -4.19
N LEU A 68 2.82 -8.19 -4.94
CA LEU A 68 2.68 -8.15 -6.40
C LEU A 68 3.20 -9.44 -7.01
N GLY A 69 2.54 -9.88 -8.07
CA GLY A 69 3.02 -10.96 -8.91
C GLY A 69 2.46 -10.81 -10.32
N TYR A 70 3.15 -11.42 -11.28
CA TYR A 70 2.70 -11.48 -12.68
C TYR A 70 1.42 -12.32 -12.85
N THR A 71 1.10 -13.18 -11.88
CA THR A 71 -0.13 -14.00 -11.85
C THR A 71 -0.79 -13.93 -10.49
N LYS A 72 -2.11 -14.14 -10.48
CA LYS A 72 -2.88 -14.31 -9.25
C LYS A 72 -2.62 -15.71 -8.69
N LYS A 73 -1.74 -15.80 -7.68
CA LYS A 73 -1.43 -17.05 -6.98
C LYS A 73 -1.35 -16.82 -5.48
N SER A 74 -1.74 -17.83 -4.71
CA SER A 74 -1.46 -17.89 -3.28
C SER A 74 -0.18 -18.72 -3.09
N LEU A 75 0.82 -18.13 -2.44
CA LEU A 75 2.09 -18.80 -2.14
C LEU A 75 2.23 -18.91 -0.63
N TYR A 76 2.55 -20.11 -0.16
CA TYR A 76 2.87 -20.36 1.24
C TYR A 76 4.33 -20.76 1.36
N LYS A 77 5.04 -20.16 2.32
CA LYS A 77 6.40 -20.58 2.65
C LYS A 77 6.29 -21.86 3.47
N LYS A 78 6.75 -22.99 2.92
CA LYS A 78 6.84 -24.24 3.68
C LYS A 78 7.92 -24.06 4.76
N SER A 79 7.53 -24.00 6.02
CA SER A 79 8.48 -24.07 7.14
C SER A 79 9.05 -25.48 7.18
N ARG A 80 10.38 -25.61 7.02
CA ARG A 80 11.04 -26.89 7.28
C ARG A 80 11.00 -27.09 8.80
N SER A 81 10.28 -28.10 9.27
CA SER A 81 10.47 -28.62 10.63
C SER A 81 11.90 -29.13 10.72
N LYS A 82 12.66 -28.64 11.71
CA LYS A 82 13.91 -29.27 12.14
C LYS A 82 13.57 -30.53 12.94
#